data_AF-A0A3D4UTL7-F1
#
_entry.id   AF-A0A3D4UTL7-F1
#
_cell.length_a   1.000
_cell.length_b   1.000
_cell.length_c   1.000
_cell.angle_alpha   90.00
_cell.angle_beta   90.00
_cell.angle_gamma   90.00
#
_symmetry.space_group_name_H-M   'P 1'
#
loop_
_entity.id
_entity.type
_entity.pdbx_description
1 polymer ?
#
loop_
_entity_poly.entity_id
_entity_poly.type
_entity_poly.pdbx_seq_one_letter_code
_entity_poly.pdbx_strand_id
1 'polypeptide(L)'
;TKRTNGTAFSHRFGLVFKKSSLFKTNDILQFGSTITVESEFDANRTVETEKPVGSTDNQVIVQIGETKEAIVSLPVKFNGGFTYFPSSKF
;
A
#
# COMPACT_ATOMS: atom_id res chain seq x y z
N THR A 1 -4.34 -5.66 -21.11
CA THR A 1 -4.26 -4.98 -19.79
C THR A 1 -3.22 -5.67 -18.91
N LYS A 2 -2.58 -4.97 -17.95
CA LYS A 2 -1.58 -5.57 -17.04
C LYS A 2 -2.17 -5.70 -15.64
N ARG A 3 -2.20 -6.92 -15.08
CA ARG A 3 -2.64 -7.17 -13.71
C ARG A 3 -1.55 -7.93 -12.96
N THR A 4 -1.14 -7.43 -11.81
CA THR A 4 -0.16 -8.06 -10.92
C THR A 4 -0.87 -8.42 -9.63
N ASN A 5 -0.96 -9.72 -9.32
CA ASN A 5 -1.56 -10.22 -8.08
C ASN A 5 -0.49 -10.99 -7.30
N GLY A 6 -0.36 -10.71 -6.01
CA GLY A 6 0.55 -11.41 -5.11
C GLY A 6 0.22 -11.09 -3.66
N THR A 7 0.71 -11.92 -2.74
CA THR A 7 0.53 -11.75 -1.29
C THR A 7 1.88 -11.48 -0.65
N ALA A 8 1.97 -10.39 0.11
CA ALA A 8 3.18 -9.99 0.80
C ALA A 8 2.96 -9.98 2.32
N PHE A 9 3.99 -10.34 3.08
CA PHE A 9 4.02 -10.18 4.53
C PHE A 9 5.06 -9.11 4.90
N SER A 10 4.64 -8.08 5.62
CA SER A 10 5.52 -7.01 6.08
C SER A 10 5.37 -6.76 7.57
N HIS A 11 6.45 -6.30 8.19
CA HIS A 11 6.45 -5.92 9.59
C HIS A 11 6.30 -4.41 9.72
N ARG A 12 5.55 -3.97 10.74
CA ARG A 12 5.39 -2.57 11.08
C ARG A 12 5.63 -2.37 12.57
N PHE A 13 6.56 -1.49 12.90
CA PHE A 13 6.88 -1.10 14.26
C PHE A 13 6.42 0.33 14.51
N GLY A 14 5.99 0.61 15.74
CA GLY A 14 5.49 1.92 16.11
C GLY A 14 5.82 2.29 17.53
N LEU A 15 6.07 3.59 17.73
CA LEU A 15 6.22 4.20 19.04
C LEU A 15 5.09 5.22 19.23
N VAL A 16 4.53 5.26 20.43
CA VAL A 16 3.49 6.21 20.81
C VAL A 16 3.89 6.87 22.11
N PHE A 17 3.97 8.19 22.10
CA PHE A 17 4.18 9.01 23.27
C PHE A 17 2.88 9.73 23.60
N LYS A 18 2.41 9.54 24.83
CA LYS A 18 1.22 10.22 25.36
C LYS A 18 1.64 11.13 26.49
N LYS A 19 1.23 12.39 26.43
CA LYS A 19 1.40 13.35 27.52
C LYS A 19 0.02 13.88 27.93
N SER A 20 -0.35 13.67 29.18
CA SER A 20 -1.50 14.30 29.80
C SER A 20 -1.13 15.68 30.34
N SER A 21 -2.06 16.63 30.22
CA SER A 21 -1.98 17.99 30.75
C SER A 21 -0.84 18.85 30.17
N LEU A 22 -1.11 19.52 29.05
CA LEU A 22 -0.25 20.59 28.54
C LEU A 22 -0.81 21.99 28.80
N PHE A 23 -2.10 22.20 28.55
CA PHE A 23 -2.75 23.51 28.71
C PHE A 23 -3.89 23.46 29.74
N LYS A 24 -4.65 22.37 29.81
CA LYS A 24 -5.63 22.07 30.87
C LYS A 24 -5.37 20.69 31.48
N THR A 25 -5.79 20.50 32.73
CA THR A 25 -5.57 19.29 33.56
C THR A 25 -5.98 17.99 32.88
N ASN A 26 -6.93 18.03 31.94
CA ASN A 26 -7.48 16.86 31.25
C ASN A 26 -7.19 16.84 29.74
N ASP A 27 -6.32 17.72 29.22
CA ASP A 27 -5.92 17.64 27.81
C ASP A 27 -4.99 16.45 27.59
N ILE A 28 -5.08 15.81 26.41
CA ILE A 28 -4.18 14.72 26.03
C ILE A 28 -3.48 15.10 24.73
N LEU A 29 -2.16 15.02 24.76
CA LEU A 29 -1.31 15.07 23.57
C LEU A 29 -0.81 13.68 23.24
N GLN A 30 -0.90 13.30 21.97
CA GLN A 30 -0.38 12.05 21.48
C GLN A 30 0.51 12.30 20.26
N PHE A 31 1.73 11.81 20.32
CA PHE A 31 2.61 11.67 19.18
C PHE A 31 2.78 10.20 18.85
N GLY A 32 2.68 9.86 17.57
CA GLY A 32 2.94 8.52 17.08
C GLY A 32 3.94 8.58 15.95
N SER A 33 4.83 7.59 15.89
CA SER A 33 5.62 7.32 14.70
C SER A 33 5.58 5.84 14.39
N THR A 34 5.64 5.50 13.11
CA THR A 34 5.68 4.12 12.66
C THR A 34 6.66 3.96 11.51
N ILE A 35 7.37 2.84 11.51
CA ILE A 35 8.21 2.40 10.40
C ILE A 35 7.69 1.07 9.88
N THR A 36 7.48 0.99 8.57
CA THR A 36 7.16 -0.24 7.86
C THR A 36 8.41 -0.66 7.13
N VAL A 37 8.90 -1.87 7.41
CA VAL A 37 10.11 -2.39 6.76
C VAL A 37 9.80 -2.84 5.34
N GLU A 38 10.83 -2.88 4.51
CA GLU A 38 10.75 -3.38 3.15
C GLU A 38 10.34 -4.86 3.14
N SER A 39 9.55 -5.23 2.13
CA SER A 39 9.06 -6.58 1.92
C SER A 39 9.06 -6.88 0.44
N GLU A 40 9.71 -7.97 0.06
CA GLU A 40 9.68 -8.51 -1.29
C GLU A 40 8.71 -9.69 -1.33
N PHE A 41 7.97 -9.80 -2.43
CA PHE A 41 7.06 -10.91 -2.64
C PHE A 41 6.98 -11.32 -4.10
N ASP A 42 6.78 -12.62 -4.29
CA ASP A 42 6.53 -13.20 -5.60
C ASP A 42 5.10 -12.87 -6.03
N ALA A 43 4.99 -12.21 -7.18
CA ALA A 43 3.71 -11.86 -7.77
C ALA A 43 3.57 -12.49 -9.15
N ASN A 44 2.37 -12.99 -9.44
CA ASN A 44 2.03 -13.45 -10.78
C ASN A 44 1.53 -12.26 -11.58
N ARG A 45 2.18 -12.00 -12.71
CA ARG A 45 1.83 -10.94 -13.65
C ARG A 45 1.17 -11.55 -14.88
N THR A 46 -0.13 -11.33 -15.02
CA THR A 46 -0.86 -11.69 -16.24
C THR A 46 -0.82 -10.51 -17.19
N VAL A 47 -0.27 -10.73 -18.38
CA VAL A 47 -0.30 -9.77 -19.49
C VAL A 47 -1.29 -10.27 -20.52
N GLU A 48 -2.43 -9.60 -20.62
CA GLU A 48 -3.40 -9.83 -21.69
C GLU A 48 -3.07 -8.87 -22.83
N THR A 49 -2.64 -9.44 -23.96
CA THR A 49 -2.42 -8.69 -25.20
C THR A 49 -3.48 -9.09 -26.20
N GLU A 50 -4.30 -8.13 -26.63
CA GLU A 50 -5.20 -8.30 -27.75
C GLU A 50 -4.43 -7.96 -29.03
N LYS A 51 -4.33 -8.92 -29.95
CA LYS A 51 -3.73 -8.69 -31.26
C LYS A 51 -4.79 -8.89 -32.34
N PRO A 52 -5.03 -7.91 -33.23
CA PRO A 52 -5.81 -8.16 -34.42
C PRO A 52 -4.99 -9.06 -35.35
N VAL A 53 -5.56 -10.21 -35.72
CA VAL A 53 -4.93 -11.15 -36.65
C VAL A 53 -5.84 -11.26 -37.88
N GLY A 54 -5.34 -10.86 -39.05
CA GLY A 54 -6.07 -10.89 -40.32
C GLY A 54 -5.83 -9.66 -41.21
N SER A 55 -6.17 -9.78 -42.50
CA SER A 55 -6.19 -8.64 -43.44
C SER A 55 -7.44 -7.78 -43.24
N THR A 56 -7.36 -6.52 -43.65
CA THR A 56 -8.23 -5.36 -43.35
C THR A 56 -9.75 -5.60 -43.26
N ASP A 57 -10.31 -6.61 -43.94
CA ASP A 57 -11.75 -6.90 -43.95
C ASP A 57 -12.22 -8.00 -42.97
N ASN A 58 -11.32 -8.75 -42.32
CA ASN A 58 -11.68 -9.89 -41.44
C ASN A 58 -10.75 -10.02 -40.23
N GLN A 59 -10.58 -8.93 -39.47
CA GLN A 59 -9.74 -8.95 -38.26
C GLN A 59 -10.46 -9.67 -37.12
N VAL A 60 -9.89 -10.79 -36.66
CA VAL A 60 -10.30 -11.45 -35.43
C VAL A 60 -9.39 -10.97 -34.30
N ILE A 61 -9.98 -10.51 -33.20
CA ILE A 61 -9.23 -10.14 -31.99
C ILE A 61 -8.87 -11.42 -31.25
N VAL A 62 -7.57 -11.76 -31.19
CA VAL A 62 -7.07 -12.90 -30.42
C VAL A 62 -6.50 -12.39 -29.11
N GLN A 63 -6.99 -12.90 -27.99
CA GLN A 63 -6.47 -12.60 -26.66
C GLN A 63 -5.32 -13.57 -26.35
N ILE A 64 -4.10 -13.06 -26.35
CA ILE A 64 -2.89 -13.81 -25.98
C ILE A 64 -2.59 -13.43 -24.52
N GLY A 65 -2.82 -14.37 -23.61
CA GLY A 65 -2.51 -14.23 -22.18
C GLY A 65 -1.22 -14.96 -21.82
N GLU A 66 -0.22 -14.25 -21.33
CA GLU A 66 1.00 -14.85 -20.76
C GLU A 66 1.07 -14.51 -19.27
N THR A 67 1.26 -15.52 -18.42
CA THR A 67 1.48 -15.35 -16.98
C THR A 67 2.98 -15.46 -16.71
N LYS A 68 3.59 -14.37 -16.22
CA LYS A 68 5.01 -14.31 -15.85
C LYS A 68 5.14 -14.10 -14.36
N GLU A 69 6.13 -14.76 -13.77
CA GLU A 69 6.57 -14.45 -12.41
C GLU A 69 7.25 -13.07 -12.40
N ALA A 70 6.92 -12.26 -11.40
CA ALA A 70 7.51 -10.94 -11.20
C ALA A 70 7.76 -10.73 -9.70
N ILE A 71 9.01 -10.38 -9.35
CA ILE A 71 9.37 -9.98 -7.99
C ILE A 71 8.96 -8.52 -7.81
N VAL A 72 8.17 -8.24 -6.77
CA VAL A 72 7.72 -6.89 -6.44
C VAL A 72 8.22 -6.54 -5.04
N SER A 73 8.86 -5.38 -4.90
CA SER A 73 9.29 -4.84 -3.60
C SER A 73 8.36 -3.74 -3.11
N LEU A 74 8.00 -3.80 -1.83
CA LEU A 74 7.31 -2.74 -1.11
C LEU A 74 8.35 -1.91 -0.35
N PRO A 75 8.49 -0.60 -0.62
CA PRO A 75 9.55 0.20 -0.03
C PRO A 75 9.32 0.44 1.47
N VAL A 76 10.40 0.77 2.18
CA VAL A 76 10.34 1.26 3.55
C VAL A 76 9.45 2.51 3.63
N LYS A 77 8.52 2.53 4.60
CA LYS A 77 7.64 3.68 4.84
C LYS A 77 7.77 4.17 6.27
N PHE A 78 8.09 5.45 6.42
CA PHE A 78 8.07 6.15 7.70
C PHE A 78 6.83 7.06 7.77
N ASN A 79 6.07 6.96 8.84
CA ASN A 79 4.92 7.84 9.09
C ASN A 79 5.02 8.42 10.50
N GLY A 80 4.66 9.69 10.65
CA GLY A 80 4.52 10.37 11.93
C GLY A 80 3.15 11.01 12.02
N GLY A 81 2.63 11.10 13.23
CA GLY A 81 1.33 11.67 13.51
C GLY A 81 1.31 12.40 14.84
N PHE A 82 0.50 13.44 14.89
CA PHE A 82 0.23 14.23 16.07
C PHE A 82 -1.28 14.32 16.25
N THR A 83 -1.76 14.08 17.47
CA THR A 83 -3.17 14.21 17.81
C THR A 83 -3.29 14.94 19.13
N TYR A 84 -4.12 15.98 19.13
CA TYR A 84 -4.44 16.75 20.31
C TYR A 84 -5.91 16.53 20.67
N PHE A 85 -6.15 16.08 21.89
CA PHE A 85 -7.48 15.91 22.46
C PHE A 85 -7.71 17.03 23.48
N PRO A 86 -8.45 18.09 23.11
CA PRO A 86 -8.83 19.11 24.08
C PRO A 86 -9.85 18.54 25.06
N SER A 87 -9.69 18.86 26.34
CA SER A 87 -10.68 18.57 27.37
C SER A 87 -12.00 19.25 27.01
N SER A 88 -13.05 18.47 26.83
CA SER A 88 -14.44 18.95 26.87
C SER A 88 -14.64 19.65 28.21
N LYS A 89 -15.04 20.93 28.19
CA LYS A 89 -15.57 21.60 29.38
C LYS A 89 -17.07 21.38 29.38
N PHE A 90 -17.52 20.31 30.04
CA PHE A 90 -18.83 20.22 30.68
C PHE A 90 -18.68 19.35 31.93
#